data_AF-A0A645C7M9-F1
#
_entry.id   AF-A0A645C7M9-F1
#
_cell.length_a   1.000
_cell.length_b   1.000
_cell.length_c   1.000
_cell.angle_alpha   90.00
_cell.angle_beta   90.00
_cell.angle_gamma   90.00
#
_symmetry.space_group_name_H-M   'P 1'
#
loop_
_entity.id
_entity.type
_entity.pdbx_description
1 polymer ?
#
loop_
_entity_poly.entity_id
_entity_poly.type
_entity_poly.pdbx_seq_one_letter_code
_entity_poly.pdbx_strand_id
1 'polypeptide(L)'
;MHEKGAMPWAFHEFWLRDMAFANSSRASFSAPPPSGEKCTSVFFPGCQLGASDPRYVSESFRFLLGLEPGTGLTIGCCGAPALWAGDMALFRKVCETLLENWRQAGCPRMILACPTCLEMFSRYLPEIDCVLLYDVLAGAGRPSPERGDGTVVSVFDPCAARNRETSQQAVRSLLREAGFSLAALPYEGKIAQCCSYGGQIGIAAPKYSRWLAEKRSNDGDHPYIVYCSNCRDVFLQAGKPVRHILDVFFGLNGESAGPPAYDERRKRREKLKEDLVRKYWPELEEPGKEGAMDSRNVLTIPPDVREKMNGDHLLEEDALAVIEQCEASGRRVLDPATGHCLGYGEIGYMTQWVEYALSPEGYVLFNTYAHRMKIELE
;
A
#
# COMPACT_ATOMS: atom_id res chain seq x y z
N MET A 1 -8.47 -9.29 23.03
CA MET A 1 -7.05 -9.29 23.45
C MET A 1 -6.53 -7.87 23.62
N HIS A 2 -6.79 -6.96 22.68
CA HIS A 2 -6.41 -5.54 22.79
C HIS A 2 -6.96 -4.84 24.04
N GLU A 3 -8.27 -4.91 24.29
CA GLU A 3 -8.92 -4.34 25.49
C GLU A 3 -8.40 -4.92 26.82
N LYS A 4 -7.69 -6.05 26.77
CA LYS A 4 -7.10 -6.73 27.93
C LYS A 4 -5.59 -6.46 28.07
N GLY A 5 -5.01 -5.56 27.26
CA GLY A 5 -3.57 -5.28 27.23
C GLY A 5 -2.70 -6.44 26.76
N ALA A 6 -3.30 -7.49 26.18
CA ALA A 6 -2.64 -8.75 25.85
C ALA A 6 -2.47 -8.94 24.33
N MET A 7 -2.55 -7.86 23.55
CA MET A 7 -2.33 -7.92 22.10
C MET A 7 -0.85 -8.22 21.81
N PRO A 8 -0.51 -9.20 20.95
CA PRO A 8 0.87 -9.43 20.55
C PRO A 8 1.29 -8.35 19.54
N TRP A 9 1.50 -7.12 20.05
CA TRP A 9 1.80 -5.91 19.29
C TRP A 9 2.91 -6.12 18.25
N ALA A 10 3.91 -6.93 18.58
CA ALA A 10 5.03 -7.19 17.70
C ALA A 10 4.70 -7.94 16.39
N PHE A 11 3.48 -8.48 16.23
CA PHE A 11 3.02 -9.02 14.93
C PHE A 11 2.24 -8.00 14.10
N HIS A 12 1.79 -6.91 14.72
CA HIS A 12 0.84 -5.96 14.14
C HIS A 12 1.44 -4.56 13.97
N GLU A 13 2.45 -4.23 14.75
CA GLU A 13 2.99 -2.88 14.89
C GLU A 13 3.42 -2.25 13.56
N PHE A 14 4.21 -2.95 12.76
CA PHE A 14 4.65 -2.44 11.47
C PHE A 14 3.45 -2.01 10.60
N TRP A 15 2.41 -2.85 10.53
CA TRP A 15 1.22 -2.59 9.74
C TRP A 15 0.35 -1.48 10.33
N LEU A 16 0.30 -1.36 11.66
CA LEU A 16 -0.38 -0.27 12.35
C LEU A 16 0.33 1.07 12.11
N ARG A 17 1.66 1.09 12.15
CA ARG A 17 2.49 2.27 11.84
C ARG A 17 2.40 2.65 10.37
N ASP A 18 2.41 1.67 9.44
CA ASP A 18 2.19 1.93 8.01
C ASP A 18 0.80 2.48 7.73
N MET A 19 -0.24 1.98 8.43
CA MET A 19 -1.59 2.54 8.37
C MET A 19 -1.63 3.97 8.91
N ALA A 20 -1.01 4.23 10.07
CA ALA A 20 -0.95 5.56 10.65
C ALA A 20 -0.26 6.56 9.71
N PHE A 21 0.85 6.15 9.08
CA PHE A 21 1.51 6.92 8.03
C PHE A 21 0.56 7.18 6.85
N ALA A 22 -0.10 6.15 6.33
CA ALA A 22 -1.02 6.27 5.19
C ALA A 22 -2.26 7.13 5.48
N ASN A 23 -2.57 7.41 6.75
CA ASN A 23 -3.63 8.31 7.22
C ASN A 23 -3.09 9.63 7.79
N SER A 24 -1.79 9.88 7.68
CA SER A 24 -1.17 11.14 8.12
C SER A 24 -1.30 12.22 7.06
N SER A 25 -1.03 13.47 7.43
CA SER A 25 -0.94 14.58 6.47
C SER A 25 0.17 14.38 5.43
N ARG A 26 1.13 13.46 5.63
CA ARG A 26 2.17 13.17 4.61
C ARG A 26 1.63 12.40 3.40
N ALA A 27 0.63 11.54 3.58
CA ALA A 27 0.22 10.58 2.56
C ALA A 27 -1.30 10.53 2.28
N SER A 28 -2.10 11.23 3.07
CA SER A 28 -3.56 11.29 2.91
C SER A 28 -4.07 12.70 2.63
N PHE A 29 -5.20 12.78 1.94
CA PHE A 29 -5.98 13.99 1.75
C PHE A 29 -7.39 13.63 1.23
N SER A 30 -8.33 14.54 1.39
CA SER A 30 -9.63 14.52 0.71
C SER A 30 -9.83 15.85 0.02
N ALA A 31 -10.28 15.83 -1.23
CA ALA A 31 -10.48 17.03 -2.02
C ALA A 31 -11.75 16.92 -2.88
N PRO A 32 -12.48 18.04 -3.08
CA PRO A 32 -13.68 18.09 -3.91
C PRO A 32 -13.32 17.91 -5.39
N PRO A 33 -14.31 17.76 -6.29
CA PRO A 33 -14.03 17.69 -7.72
C PRO A 33 -13.23 18.90 -8.20
N PRO A 34 -12.12 18.71 -8.95
CA PRO A 34 -11.27 19.81 -9.41
C PRO A 34 -11.95 20.69 -10.46
N SER A 35 -13.05 20.21 -11.05
CA SER A 35 -13.92 20.97 -11.94
C SER A 35 -14.72 22.07 -11.22
N GLY A 36 -14.86 22.00 -9.89
CA GLY A 36 -15.77 22.83 -9.12
C GLY A 36 -17.25 22.41 -9.24
N GLU A 37 -17.55 21.34 -9.97
CA GLU A 37 -18.90 20.80 -10.05
C GLU A 37 -19.37 20.20 -8.71
N LYS A 38 -20.68 19.99 -8.60
CA LYS A 38 -21.25 19.27 -7.45
C LYS A 38 -20.62 17.88 -7.36
N CYS A 39 -20.14 17.52 -6.18
CA CYS A 39 -19.60 16.19 -5.93
C CYS A 39 -20.71 15.13 -6.04
N THR A 40 -20.61 14.26 -7.04
CA THR A 40 -21.53 13.16 -7.30
C THR A 40 -20.88 11.80 -7.00
N SER A 41 -19.56 11.73 -7.18
CA SER A 41 -18.76 10.57 -6.82
C SER A 41 -17.43 10.98 -6.16
N VAL A 42 -16.85 10.06 -5.38
CA VAL A 42 -15.49 10.19 -4.82
C VAL A 42 -14.69 8.94 -5.17
N PHE A 43 -13.53 9.12 -5.78
CA PHE A 43 -12.58 8.04 -5.97
C PHE A 43 -11.79 7.79 -4.68
N PHE A 44 -11.79 6.55 -4.20
CA PHE A 44 -10.99 6.09 -3.07
C PHE A 44 -10.10 4.92 -3.52
N PRO A 45 -8.83 5.18 -3.89
CA PRO A 45 -7.93 4.12 -4.34
C PRO A 45 -7.47 3.18 -3.21
N GLY A 46 -7.62 3.61 -1.95
CA GLY A 46 -6.99 2.98 -0.79
C GLY A 46 -5.49 3.26 -0.70
N CYS A 47 -4.86 2.75 0.35
CA CYS A 47 -3.46 3.07 0.67
C CYS A 47 -2.43 2.28 -0.13
N GLN A 48 -2.74 1.04 -0.55
CA GLN A 48 -1.75 0.15 -1.16
C GLN A 48 -1.67 0.26 -2.69
N LEU A 49 -2.65 0.86 -3.36
CA LEU A 49 -2.64 0.96 -4.82
C LEU A 49 -1.53 1.91 -5.30
N GLY A 50 -1.54 3.15 -4.79
CA GLY A 50 -0.50 4.14 -5.09
C GLY A 50 0.87 3.81 -4.49
N ALA A 51 0.90 3.05 -3.40
CA ALA A 51 2.14 2.52 -2.84
C ALA A 51 2.81 1.50 -3.76
N SER A 52 2.01 0.67 -4.44
CA SER A 52 2.49 -0.30 -5.43
C SER A 52 2.89 0.42 -6.72
N ASP A 53 2.03 1.28 -7.29
CA ASP A 53 2.36 2.14 -8.43
C ASP A 53 1.50 3.42 -8.41
N PRO A 54 2.09 4.62 -8.25
CA PRO A 54 1.35 5.89 -8.25
C PRO A 54 0.46 6.09 -9.48
N ARG A 55 0.87 5.55 -10.64
CA ARG A 55 0.14 5.71 -11.91
C ARG A 55 -1.21 5.00 -11.89
N TYR A 56 -1.35 3.92 -11.12
CA TYR A 56 -2.65 3.27 -10.93
C TYR A 56 -3.68 4.21 -10.33
N VAL A 57 -3.27 5.16 -9.49
CA VAL A 57 -4.17 6.15 -8.92
C VAL A 57 -4.36 7.32 -9.88
N SER A 58 -3.27 7.90 -10.40
CA SER A 58 -3.36 9.11 -11.23
C SER A 58 -4.12 8.86 -12.53
N GLU A 59 -3.89 7.72 -13.20
CA GLU A 59 -4.57 7.39 -14.46
C GLU A 59 -6.03 7.00 -14.24
N SER A 60 -6.33 6.28 -13.16
CA SER A 60 -7.71 5.99 -12.78
C SER A 60 -8.48 7.27 -12.49
N PHE A 61 -7.91 8.18 -11.71
CA PHE A 61 -8.56 9.45 -11.38
C PHE A 61 -8.74 10.32 -12.64
N ARG A 62 -7.72 10.44 -13.48
CA ARG A 62 -7.82 11.15 -14.77
C ARG A 62 -8.91 10.56 -15.67
N PHE A 63 -9.02 9.23 -15.72
CA PHE A 63 -10.06 8.55 -16.48
C PHE A 63 -11.46 8.86 -15.92
N LEU A 64 -11.63 8.77 -14.60
CA LEU A 64 -12.92 9.05 -13.95
C LEU A 64 -13.35 10.51 -14.15
N LEU A 65 -12.43 11.48 -14.03
CA LEU A 65 -12.72 12.89 -14.33
C LEU A 65 -13.21 13.11 -15.77
N GLY A 66 -12.73 12.32 -16.73
CA GLY A 66 -13.19 12.38 -18.12
C GLY A 66 -14.59 11.79 -18.33
N LEU A 67 -15.07 10.93 -17.43
CA LEU A 67 -16.43 10.38 -17.47
C LEU A 67 -17.41 11.22 -16.66
N GLU A 68 -16.99 11.65 -15.47
CA GLU A 68 -17.80 12.35 -14.49
C GLU A 68 -16.95 13.47 -13.86
N PRO A 69 -17.05 14.70 -14.38
CA PRO A 69 -16.27 15.84 -13.87
C PRO A 69 -16.56 16.17 -12.40
N GLY A 70 -17.71 15.76 -11.86
CA GLY A 70 -18.09 15.80 -10.45
C GLY A 70 -17.41 14.75 -9.55
N THR A 71 -16.34 14.08 -10.02
CA THR A 71 -15.56 13.12 -9.22
C THR A 71 -14.55 13.82 -8.31
N GLY A 72 -14.70 13.70 -7.00
CA GLY A 72 -13.70 14.07 -6.00
C GLY A 72 -12.69 12.96 -5.72
N LEU A 73 -11.73 13.21 -4.82
CA LEU A 73 -10.68 12.24 -4.48
C LEU A 73 -10.45 12.18 -2.97
N THR A 74 -10.40 10.97 -2.42
CA THR A 74 -9.93 10.72 -1.06
C THR A 74 -8.86 9.64 -1.07
N ILE A 75 -7.65 9.97 -0.63
CA ILE A 75 -6.55 9.02 -0.44
C ILE A 75 -6.37 8.76 1.05
N GLY A 76 -6.38 7.49 1.44
CA GLY A 76 -6.15 7.03 2.81
C GLY A 76 -6.27 5.51 2.94
N CYS A 77 -6.16 5.01 4.17
CA CYS A 77 -6.37 3.61 4.53
C CYS A 77 -7.76 3.39 5.13
N CYS A 78 -8.41 2.29 4.72
CA CYS A 78 -9.74 1.87 5.20
C CYS A 78 -9.75 1.29 6.63
N GLY A 79 -8.61 1.25 7.32
CA GLY A 79 -8.52 0.75 8.69
C GLY A 79 -8.38 -0.78 8.81
N ALA A 80 -8.30 -1.52 7.70
CA ALA A 80 -8.15 -2.99 7.73
C ALA A 80 -7.00 -3.48 8.64
N PRO A 81 -5.81 -2.85 8.68
CA PRO A 81 -4.75 -3.24 9.61
C PRO A 81 -5.15 -3.17 11.10
N ALA A 82 -5.90 -2.14 11.52
CA ALA A 82 -6.39 -2.03 12.90
C ALA A 82 -7.41 -3.13 13.22
N LEU A 83 -8.32 -3.42 12.29
CA LEU A 83 -9.27 -4.52 12.44
C LEU A 83 -8.55 -5.86 12.57
N TRP A 84 -7.56 -6.15 11.73
CA TRP A 84 -6.78 -7.39 11.79
C TRP A 84 -5.98 -7.53 13.08
N ALA A 85 -5.49 -6.41 13.64
CA ALA A 85 -4.83 -6.37 14.95
C ALA A 85 -5.82 -6.51 16.14
N GLY A 86 -7.13 -6.42 15.88
CA GLY A 86 -8.14 -6.37 16.92
C GLY A 86 -8.16 -5.06 17.72
N ASP A 87 -7.54 -4.00 17.19
CA ASP A 87 -7.61 -2.65 17.76
C ASP A 87 -8.89 -1.94 17.27
N MET A 88 -10.01 -2.32 17.89
CA MET A 88 -11.32 -1.81 17.52
C MET A 88 -11.49 -0.32 17.83
N ALA A 89 -10.74 0.24 18.77
CA ALA A 89 -10.80 1.66 19.09
C ALA A 89 -10.18 2.48 17.95
N LEU A 90 -8.98 2.11 17.51
CA LEU A 90 -8.34 2.74 16.36
C LEU A 90 -9.15 2.51 15.07
N PHE A 91 -9.67 1.29 14.87
CA PHE A 91 -10.51 0.99 13.71
C PHE A 91 -11.77 1.87 13.64
N ARG A 92 -12.51 2.00 14.75
CA ARG A 92 -13.69 2.89 14.82
C ARG A 92 -13.34 4.35 14.51
N LYS A 93 -12.23 4.85 15.05
CA LYS A 93 -11.75 6.22 14.75
C LYS A 93 -11.51 6.45 13.25
N VAL A 94 -10.95 5.45 12.57
CA VAL A 94 -10.75 5.51 11.10
C VAL A 94 -12.11 5.53 10.37
N CYS A 95 -13.05 4.67 10.76
CA CYS A 95 -14.41 4.67 10.20
C CYS A 95 -15.13 6.00 10.40
N GLU A 96 -15.05 6.59 11.60
CA GLU A 96 -15.65 7.89 11.91
C GLU A 96 -15.07 9.00 11.03
N THR A 97 -13.76 9.02 10.83
CA THR A 97 -13.11 10.00 9.95
C THR A 97 -13.53 9.83 8.48
N LEU A 98 -13.64 8.59 8.01
CA LEU A 98 -14.13 8.30 6.64
C LEU A 98 -15.59 8.76 6.45
N LEU A 99 -16.46 8.49 7.43
CA LEU A 99 -17.85 8.93 7.40
C LEU A 99 -17.98 10.45 7.42
N GLU A 100 -17.18 11.11 8.27
CA GLU A 100 -17.20 12.57 8.36
C GLU A 100 -16.77 13.21 7.04
N ASN A 101 -15.65 12.76 6.46
CA ASN A 101 -15.19 13.24 5.15
C ASN A 101 -16.24 12.98 4.05
N TRP A 102 -16.88 11.82 4.07
CA TRP A 102 -17.93 11.47 3.11
C TRP A 102 -19.18 12.37 3.25
N ARG A 103 -19.61 12.67 4.48
CA ARG A 103 -20.73 13.59 4.76
C ARG A 103 -20.39 15.02 4.34
N GLN A 104 -19.18 15.48 4.62
CA GLN A 104 -18.69 16.79 4.20
C GLN A 104 -18.63 16.93 2.67
N ALA A 105 -18.36 15.84 1.95
CA ALA A 105 -18.43 15.79 0.49
C ALA A 105 -19.87 15.75 -0.07
N GLY A 106 -20.90 15.74 0.78
CA GLY A 106 -22.30 15.71 0.36
C GLY A 106 -22.87 14.31 0.12
N CYS A 107 -22.31 13.29 0.79
CA CYS A 107 -22.71 11.89 0.69
C CYS A 107 -22.70 11.30 -0.74
N PRO A 108 -21.62 11.50 -1.54
CA PRO A 108 -21.54 11.01 -2.92
C PRO A 108 -21.38 9.47 -2.98
N ARG A 109 -21.55 8.88 -4.16
CA ARG A 109 -21.15 7.47 -4.37
C ARG A 109 -19.64 7.33 -4.27
N MET A 110 -19.14 6.26 -3.67
CA MET A 110 -17.70 5.99 -3.61
C MET A 110 -17.26 4.96 -4.64
N ILE A 111 -16.23 5.29 -5.42
CA ILE A 111 -15.59 4.40 -6.39
C ILE A 111 -14.31 3.86 -5.76
N LEU A 112 -14.26 2.56 -5.47
CA LEU A 112 -13.16 1.93 -4.75
C LEU A 112 -12.28 1.13 -5.71
N ALA A 113 -10.96 1.27 -5.64
CA ALA A 113 -10.05 0.44 -6.46
C ALA A 113 -9.54 -0.83 -5.75
N CYS A 114 -9.68 -0.88 -4.42
CA CYS A 114 -9.17 -1.99 -3.61
C CYS A 114 -10.33 -2.90 -3.15
N PRO A 115 -10.35 -4.20 -3.53
CA PRO A 115 -11.39 -5.13 -3.10
C PRO A 115 -11.53 -5.26 -1.57
N THR A 116 -10.42 -5.19 -0.83
CA THR A 116 -10.47 -5.16 0.63
C THR A 116 -11.13 -3.89 1.14
N CYS A 117 -10.89 -2.72 0.53
CA CYS A 117 -11.60 -1.50 0.92
C CYS A 117 -13.11 -1.66 0.69
N LEU A 118 -13.55 -2.24 -0.44
CA LEU A 118 -14.97 -2.53 -0.66
C LEU A 118 -15.56 -3.43 0.43
N GLU A 119 -14.86 -4.49 0.80
CA GLU A 119 -15.31 -5.38 1.89
C GLU A 119 -15.44 -4.62 3.23
N MET A 120 -14.46 -3.77 3.56
CA MET A 120 -14.48 -2.95 4.77
C MET A 120 -15.65 -1.96 4.77
N PHE A 121 -15.86 -1.24 3.66
CA PHE A 121 -16.95 -0.28 3.53
C PHE A 121 -18.31 -0.98 3.59
N SER A 122 -18.48 -2.09 2.87
CA SER A 122 -19.76 -2.83 2.87
C SER A 122 -20.13 -3.40 4.25
N ARG A 123 -19.15 -3.77 5.08
CA ARG A 123 -19.40 -4.37 6.40
C ARG A 123 -19.56 -3.33 7.50
N TYR A 124 -18.78 -2.25 7.45
CA TYR A 124 -18.63 -1.31 8.58
C TYR A 124 -19.13 0.11 8.27
N LEU A 125 -19.34 0.45 7.00
CA LEU A 125 -19.86 1.73 6.53
C LEU A 125 -21.02 1.51 5.52
N PRO A 126 -22.06 0.72 5.87
CA PRO A 126 -23.08 0.28 4.91
C PRO A 126 -23.96 1.42 4.37
N GLU A 127 -23.90 2.61 4.97
CA GLU A 127 -24.58 3.82 4.49
C GLU A 127 -23.93 4.42 3.23
N ILE A 128 -22.68 4.04 2.93
CA ILE A 128 -21.95 4.54 1.76
C ILE A 128 -22.22 3.63 0.57
N ASP A 129 -22.89 4.15 -0.46
CA ASP A 129 -23.02 3.47 -1.74
C ASP A 129 -21.64 3.34 -2.42
N CYS A 130 -21.22 2.10 -2.68
CA CYS A 130 -19.87 1.79 -3.16
C CYS A 130 -19.91 0.93 -4.42
N VAL A 131 -19.04 1.25 -5.39
CA VAL A 131 -18.79 0.45 -6.60
C VAL A 131 -17.29 0.21 -6.77
N LEU A 132 -16.89 -0.90 -7.39
CA LEU A 132 -15.48 -1.08 -7.74
C LEU A 132 -15.14 -0.31 -9.01
N LEU A 133 -13.94 0.26 -9.04
CA LEU A 133 -13.37 0.92 -10.22
C LEU A 133 -13.52 0.03 -11.47
N TYR A 134 -13.26 -1.27 -11.35
CA TYR A 134 -13.27 -2.20 -12.49
C TYR A 134 -14.66 -2.35 -13.12
N ASP A 135 -15.73 -2.21 -12.32
CA ASP A 135 -17.11 -2.20 -12.83
C ASP A 135 -17.35 -0.94 -13.67
N VAL A 136 -16.84 0.20 -13.19
CA VAL A 136 -16.90 1.49 -13.89
C VAL A 136 -16.11 1.45 -15.20
N LEU A 137 -14.89 0.89 -15.17
CA LEU A 137 -14.05 0.75 -16.37
C LEU A 137 -14.74 -0.11 -17.44
N ALA A 138 -15.30 -1.25 -17.05
CA ALA A 138 -16.03 -2.13 -17.97
C ALA A 138 -17.30 -1.45 -18.52
N GLY A 139 -18.05 -0.76 -17.66
CA GLY A 139 -19.27 -0.05 -18.07
C GLY A 139 -19.03 1.15 -19.00
N ALA A 140 -17.83 1.72 -19.00
CA ALA A 140 -17.48 2.86 -19.83
C ALA A 140 -17.28 2.51 -21.32
N GLY A 141 -17.07 1.23 -21.65
CA GLY A 141 -16.89 0.76 -23.03
C GLY A 141 -15.65 1.33 -23.74
N ARG A 142 -14.67 1.85 -22.99
CA ARG A 142 -13.43 2.37 -23.57
C ARG A 142 -12.44 1.21 -23.79
N PRO A 143 -11.94 1.01 -25.02
CA PRO A 143 -10.97 -0.03 -25.26
C PRO A 143 -9.64 0.28 -24.56
N SER A 144 -8.99 -0.77 -24.05
CA SER A 144 -7.59 -0.68 -23.62
C SER A 144 -6.70 -0.24 -24.81
N PRO A 145 -5.62 0.52 -24.59
CA PRO A 145 -4.61 0.78 -25.62
C PRO A 145 -3.75 -0.45 -25.92
N GLU A 146 -3.68 -1.41 -25.00
CA GLU A 146 -2.95 -2.65 -25.17
C GLU A 146 -3.75 -3.67 -26.00
N ARG A 147 -3.03 -4.56 -26.67
CA ARG A 147 -3.58 -5.71 -27.39
C ARG A 147 -2.93 -6.98 -26.86
N GLY A 148 -3.74 -7.91 -26.39
CA GLY A 148 -3.30 -9.21 -25.92
C GLY A 148 -2.94 -10.15 -27.06
N ASP A 149 -3.46 -9.92 -28.27
CA ASP A 149 -3.17 -10.70 -29.49
C ASP A 149 -3.23 -12.23 -29.28
N GLY A 150 -4.21 -12.69 -28.49
CA GLY A 150 -4.42 -14.10 -28.17
C GLY A 150 -3.57 -14.64 -27.03
N THR A 151 -2.70 -13.83 -26.41
CA THR A 151 -1.90 -14.20 -25.24
C THR A 151 -2.79 -14.79 -24.15
N VAL A 152 -2.40 -15.97 -23.65
CA VAL A 152 -3.15 -16.70 -22.63
C VAL A 152 -2.72 -16.23 -21.24
N VAL A 153 -3.68 -15.79 -20.44
CA VAL A 153 -3.47 -15.36 -19.05
C VAL A 153 -4.51 -15.99 -18.12
N SER A 154 -4.21 -16.01 -16.83
CA SER A 154 -5.14 -16.45 -15.80
C SER A 154 -5.53 -15.31 -14.87
N VAL A 155 -6.81 -15.17 -14.56
CA VAL A 155 -7.27 -14.17 -13.59
C VAL A 155 -7.18 -14.77 -12.19
N PHE A 156 -6.39 -14.15 -11.32
CA PHE A 156 -6.40 -14.48 -9.90
C PHE A 156 -7.34 -13.52 -9.18
N ASP A 157 -8.51 -14.04 -8.79
CA ASP A 157 -9.50 -13.28 -8.04
C ASP A 157 -9.02 -13.08 -6.58
N PRO A 158 -8.92 -11.83 -6.08
CA PRO A 158 -8.61 -11.57 -4.69
C PRO A 158 -9.69 -12.13 -3.77
N CYS A 159 -9.29 -12.70 -2.63
CA CYS A 159 -10.22 -13.28 -1.66
C CYS A 159 -11.34 -12.31 -1.19
N ALA A 160 -11.04 -11.01 -1.06
CA ALA A 160 -12.02 -9.98 -0.70
C ALA A 160 -13.10 -9.73 -1.79
N ALA A 161 -12.84 -10.16 -3.03
CA ALA A 161 -13.79 -10.08 -4.13
C ALA A 161 -14.58 -11.38 -4.36
N ARG A 162 -14.42 -12.41 -3.54
CA ARG A 162 -15.03 -13.74 -3.71
C ARG A 162 -16.54 -13.71 -3.95
N ASN A 163 -17.24 -12.81 -3.26
CA ASN A 163 -18.70 -12.64 -3.35
C ASN A 163 -19.11 -11.49 -4.28
N ARG A 164 -18.24 -11.09 -5.22
CA ARG A 164 -18.45 -9.98 -6.16
C ARG A 164 -18.41 -10.49 -7.60
N GLU A 165 -19.38 -11.32 -7.95
CA GLU A 165 -19.48 -11.98 -9.26
C GLU A 165 -19.49 -10.96 -10.41
N THR A 166 -20.23 -9.86 -10.27
CA THR A 166 -20.26 -8.77 -11.27
C THR A 166 -18.86 -8.21 -11.54
N SER A 167 -18.07 -7.92 -10.50
CA SER A 167 -16.73 -7.37 -10.63
C SER A 167 -15.71 -8.37 -11.15
N GLN A 168 -15.85 -9.64 -10.78
CA GLN A 168 -15.07 -10.75 -11.34
C GLN A 168 -15.29 -10.86 -12.87
N GLN A 169 -16.54 -10.70 -13.33
CA GLN A 169 -16.87 -10.70 -14.75
C GLN A 169 -16.42 -9.43 -15.45
N ALA A 170 -16.51 -8.25 -14.81
CA ALA A 170 -16.02 -6.99 -15.35
C ALA A 170 -14.53 -7.08 -15.71
N VAL A 171 -13.69 -7.60 -14.80
CA VAL A 171 -12.25 -7.81 -15.05
C VAL A 171 -12.00 -8.76 -16.22
N ARG A 172 -12.75 -9.88 -16.28
CA ARG A 172 -12.64 -10.83 -17.39
C ARG A 172 -13.10 -10.23 -18.72
N SER A 173 -14.13 -9.38 -18.73
CA SER A 173 -14.60 -8.67 -19.93
C SER A 173 -13.53 -7.73 -20.46
N LEU A 174 -12.97 -6.88 -19.59
CA LEU A 174 -11.89 -5.96 -19.94
C LEU A 174 -10.70 -6.67 -20.60
N LEU A 175 -10.32 -7.85 -20.11
CA LEU A 175 -9.24 -8.65 -20.68
C LEU A 175 -9.60 -9.25 -22.05
N ARG A 176 -10.80 -9.80 -22.20
CA ARG A 176 -11.26 -10.35 -23.49
C ARG A 176 -11.38 -9.26 -24.55
N GLU A 177 -11.89 -8.09 -24.18
CA GLU A 177 -11.99 -6.92 -25.06
C GLU A 177 -10.60 -6.39 -25.46
N ALA A 178 -9.61 -6.49 -24.57
CA ALA A 178 -8.22 -6.21 -24.88
C ALA A 178 -7.55 -7.31 -25.74
N GLY A 179 -8.24 -8.42 -26.06
CA GLY A 179 -7.74 -9.48 -26.94
C GLY A 179 -6.97 -10.61 -26.24
N PHE A 180 -7.12 -10.76 -24.92
CA PHE A 180 -6.51 -11.87 -24.18
C PHE A 180 -7.39 -13.13 -24.19
N SER A 181 -6.74 -14.29 -24.20
CA SER A 181 -7.36 -15.59 -23.95
C SER A 181 -7.28 -15.92 -22.46
N LEU A 182 -8.36 -16.41 -21.86
CA LEU A 182 -8.40 -16.68 -20.42
C LEU A 182 -8.34 -18.19 -20.13
N ALA A 183 -7.37 -18.59 -19.33
CA ALA A 183 -7.28 -19.93 -18.74
C ALA A 183 -7.74 -19.88 -17.27
N ALA A 184 -8.68 -20.76 -16.91
CA ALA A 184 -9.24 -20.84 -15.57
C ALA A 184 -8.19 -21.32 -14.56
N LEU A 185 -8.23 -20.77 -13.35
CA LEU A 185 -7.49 -21.32 -12.21
C LEU A 185 -8.39 -22.28 -11.41
N PRO A 186 -7.82 -23.27 -10.69
CA PRO A 186 -8.58 -24.18 -9.83
C PRO A 186 -9.40 -23.47 -8.74
N TYR A 187 -8.96 -22.29 -8.31
CA TYR A 187 -9.57 -21.50 -7.24
C TYR A 187 -9.91 -20.10 -7.71
N GLU A 188 -10.97 -19.96 -8.50
CA GLU A 188 -11.49 -18.67 -8.96
C GLU A 188 -12.92 -18.40 -8.44
N GLY A 189 -13.38 -17.16 -8.59
CA GLY A 189 -14.72 -16.71 -8.22
C GLY A 189 -15.07 -16.96 -6.74
N LYS A 190 -16.16 -17.68 -6.50
CA LYS A 190 -16.68 -17.96 -5.14
C LYS A 190 -15.77 -18.85 -4.29
N ILE A 191 -14.76 -19.48 -4.86
CA ILE A 191 -13.78 -20.31 -4.14
C ILE A 191 -12.37 -19.71 -4.14
N ALA A 192 -12.22 -18.47 -4.61
CA ALA A 192 -10.96 -17.74 -4.65
C ALA A 192 -10.22 -17.76 -3.31
N GLN A 193 -8.91 -18.04 -3.33
CA GLN A 193 -8.09 -18.22 -2.12
C GLN A 193 -7.19 -17.02 -1.83
N CYS A 194 -6.69 -16.94 -0.59
CA CYS A 194 -5.84 -15.83 -0.15
C CYS A 194 -4.46 -15.92 -0.80
N CYS A 195 -3.92 -14.79 -1.24
CA CYS A 195 -2.55 -14.68 -1.76
C CYS A 195 -1.46 -14.78 -0.68
N SER A 196 -1.82 -14.54 0.60
CA SER A 196 -0.98 -14.46 1.81
C SER A 196 -0.75 -13.07 2.41
N TYR A 197 -1.18 -11.99 1.74
CA TYR A 197 -0.98 -10.63 2.27
C TYR A 197 -1.87 -10.29 3.48
N GLY A 198 -3.18 -10.61 3.38
CA GLY A 198 -4.18 -10.19 4.37
C GLY A 198 -3.98 -10.82 5.75
N GLY A 199 -4.48 -10.14 6.79
CA GLY A 199 -4.41 -10.66 8.16
C GLY A 199 -3.01 -10.63 8.79
N GLN A 200 -2.05 -9.95 8.14
CA GLN A 200 -0.70 -9.67 8.68
C GLN A 200 0.14 -10.93 8.95
N ILE A 201 -0.18 -12.03 8.28
CA ILE A 201 0.49 -13.32 8.48
C ILE A 201 1.96 -13.32 8.03
N GLY A 202 2.39 -12.33 7.23
CA GLY A 202 3.78 -12.18 6.81
C GLY A 202 4.75 -12.04 7.99
N ILE A 203 4.35 -11.35 9.06
CA ILE A 203 5.15 -11.19 10.28
C ILE A 203 4.85 -12.33 11.27
N ALA A 204 3.58 -12.69 11.44
CA ALA A 204 3.17 -13.69 12.43
C ALA A 204 3.61 -15.12 12.07
N ALA A 205 3.66 -15.47 10.78
CA ALA A 205 3.96 -16.81 10.28
C ALA A 205 4.69 -16.75 8.91
N PRO A 206 5.91 -16.20 8.84
CA PRO A 206 6.60 -15.92 7.57
C PRO A 206 6.81 -17.16 6.69
N LYS A 207 7.13 -18.31 7.29
CA LYS A 207 7.29 -19.58 6.55
C LYS A 207 5.98 -20.03 5.90
N TYR A 208 4.86 -19.90 6.60
CA TYR A 208 3.54 -20.24 6.08
C TYR A 208 3.09 -19.25 5.00
N SER A 209 3.36 -17.96 5.19
CA SER A 209 3.05 -16.92 4.20
C SER A 209 3.77 -17.18 2.86
N ARG A 210 5.06 -17.51 2.90
CA ARG A 210 5.85 -17.87 1.70
C ARG A 210 5.33 -19.14 1.05
N TRP A 211 5.11 -20.20 1.83
CA TRP A 211 4.53 -21.45 1.32
C TRP A 211 3.18 -21.21 0.64
N LEU A 212 2.32 -20.37 1.22
CA LEU A 212 1.02 -20.06 0.63
C LEU A 212 1.17 -19.29 -0.69
N ALA A 213 2.02 -18.28 -0.74
CA ALA A 213 2.30 -17.53 -1.96
C ALA A 213 2.84 -18.44 -3.07
N GLU A 214 3.84 -19.27 -2.77
CA GLU A 214 4.39 -20.27 -3.69
C GLU A 214 3.32 -21.25 -4.17
N LYS A 215 2.50 -21.77 -3.25
CA LYS A 215 1.40 -22.68 -3.61
C LYS A 215 0.40 -22.02 -4.57
N ARG A 216 0.02 -20.77 -4.31
CA ARG A 216 -0.90 -20.01 -5.18
C ARG A 216 -0.27 -19.66 -6.54
N SER A 217 1.02 -19.35 -6.58
CA SER A 217 1.77 -19.12 -7.82
C SER A 217 1.75 -20.33 -8.76
N ASN A 218 1.66 -21.53 -8.19
CA ASN A 218 1.63 -22.82 -8.90
C ASN A 218 0.21 -23.36 -9.15
N ASP A 219 -0.86 -22.57 -8.90
CA ASP A 219 -2.24 -22.99 -9.22
C ASP A 219 -2.50 -23.04 -10.74
N GLY A 220 -1.66 -22.41 -11.57
CA GLY A 220 -1.70 -22.50 -13.02
C GLY A 220 -0.42 -22.01 -13.68
N ASP A 221 -0.19 -22.40 -14.94
CA ASP A 221 1.08 -22.16 -15.64
C ASP A 221 1.18 -20.78 -16.27
N HIS A 222 0.05 -20.18 -16.67
CA HIS A 222 0.02 -18.90 -17.40
C HIS A 222 0.34 -17.68 -16.50
N PRO A 223 0.81 -16.56 -17.06
CA PRO A 223 0.92 -15.30 -16.34
C PRO A 223 -0.41 -14.89 -15.71
N TYR A 224 -0.33 -14.27 -14.52
CA TYR A 224 -1.53 -13.86 -13.79
C TYR A 224 -1.91 -12.41 -14.09
N ILE A 225 -3.21 -12.16 -14.18
CA ILE A 225 -3.79 -10.83 -14.02
C ILE A 225 -4.53 -10.78 -12.69
N VAL A 226 -4.22 -9.75 -11.89
CA VAL A 226 -4.90 -9.47 -10.61
C VAL A 226 -5.53 -8.09 -10.62
N TYR A 227 -6.46 -7.86 -9.71
CA TYR A 227 -7.09 -6.56 -9.48
C TYR A 227 -7.03 -6.14 -8.01
N CYS A 228 -5.97 -6.59 -7.35
CA CYS A 228 -5.53 -6.17 -6.02
C CYS A 228 -4.01 -6.00 -6.07
N SER A 229 -3.52 -4.79 -5.74
CA SER A 229 -2.09 -4.49 -5.77
C SER A 229 -1.27 -5.38 -4.82
N ASN A 230 -1.85 -5.75 -3.67
CA ASN A 230 -1.18 -6.65 -2.74
C ASN A 230 -1.03 -8.08 -3.30
N CYS A 231 -2.02 -8.58 -4.06
CA CYS A 231 -1.89 -9.86 -4.73
C CYS A 231 -0.78 -9.80 -5.79
N ARG A 232 -0.71 -8.70 -6.56
CA ARG A 232 0.36 -8.47 -7.55
C ARG A 232 1.72 -8.55 -6.88
N ASP A 233 1.91 -7.78 -5.82
CA ASP A 233 3.21 -7.62 -5.18
C ASP A 233 3.67 -8.94 -4.52
N VAL A 234 2.75 -9.70 -3.91
CA VAL A 234 3.05 -11.04 -3.37
C VAL A 234 3.47 -12.02 -4.47
N PHE A 235 2.78 -12.02 -5.62
CA PHE A 235 3.12 -12.92 -6.72
C PHE A 235 4.41 -12.53 -7.43
N LEU A 236 4.69 -11.23 -7.59
CA LEU A 236 5.99 -10.76 -8.08
C LEU A 236 7.11 -11.22 -7.15
N GLN A 237 6.92 -11.11 -5.82
CA GLN A 237 7.92 -11.57 -4.85
C GLN A 237 8.15 -13.09 -4.93
N ALA A 238 7.11 -13.86 -5.24
CA ALA A 238 7.18 -15.31 -5.45
C ALA A 238 7.67 -15.71 -6.85
N GLY A 239 8.09 -14.75 -7.70
CA GLY A 239 8.61 -15.01 -9.04
C GLY A 239 7.57 -15.40 -10.08
N LYS A 240 6.27 -15.23 -9.80
CA LYS A 240 5.19 -15.50 -10.77
C LYS A 240 5.03 -14.28 -11.68
N PRO A 241 5.11 -14.43 -13.03
CA PRO A 241 4.75 -13.35 -13.94
C PRO A 241 3.31 -12.90 -13.68
N VAL A 242 3.15 -11.65 -13.27
CA VAL A 242 1.86 -11.09 -12.87
C VAL A 242 1.77 -9.61 -13.22
N ARG A 243 0.58 -9.17 -13.61
CA ARG A 243 0.25 -7.75 -13.85
C ARG A 243 -1.04 -7.38 -13.15
N HIS A 244 -1.18 -6.11 -12.81
CA HIS A 244 -2.44 -5.55 -12.37
C HIS A 244 -3.34 -5.33 -13.60
N ILE A 245 -4.66 -5.45 -13.46
CA ILE A 245 -5.60 -5.15 -14.55
C ILE A 245 -5.46 -3.72 -15.09
N LEU A 246 -5.02 -2.78 -14.24
CA LEU A 246 -4.75 -1.41 -14.64
C LEU A 246 -3.49 -1.28 -15.51
N ASP A 247 -2.55 -2.22 -15.44
CA ASP A 247 -1.44 -2.28 -16.39
C ASP A 247 -1.96 -2.49 -17.80
N VAL A 248 -2.92 -3.42 -17.96
CA VAL A 248 -3.54 -3.73 -19.25
C VAL A 248 -4.48 -2.60 -19.67
N PHE A 249 -5.37 -2.15 -18.79
CA PHE A 249 -6.39 -1.16 -19.15
C PHE A 249 -5.80 0.20 -19.56
N PHE A 250 -4.70 0.62 -18.94
CA PHE A 250 -4.05 1.90 -19.24
C PHE A 250 -2.74 1.75 -20.04
N GLY A 251 -2.26 0.54 -20.31
CA GLY A 251 -1.01 0.29 -21.03
C GLY A 251 0.23 0.78 -20.27
N LEU A 252 0.34 0.49 -18.97
CA LEU A 252 1.33 1.11 -18.08
C LEU A 252 2.64 0.35 -17.95
N ASN A 253 2.55 -0.94 -17.68
CA ASN A 253 3.71 -1.79 -17.39
C ASN A 253 3.59 -3.08 -18.19
N GLY A 254 4.72 -3.57 -18.72
CA GLY A 254 4.84 -4.94 -19.21
C GLY A 254 5.13 -5.91 -18.06
N GLU A 255 6.15 -6.75 -18.21
CA GLU A 255 6.68 -7.56 -17.10
C GLU A 255 7.48 -6.67 -16.13
N SER A 256 7.26 -6.84 -14.83
CA SER A 256 7.90 -6.05 -13.77
C SER A 256 9.03 -6.83 -13.09
N ALA A 257 10.13 -6.16 -12.74
CA ALA A 257 11.31 -6.77 -12.11
C ALA A 257 11.07 -7.24 -10.65
N GLY A 258 10.08 -6.67 -9.95
CA GLY A 258 9.73 -7.01 -8.56
C GLY A 258 8.77 -6.00 -7.92
N PRO A 259 8.24 -6.28 -6.72
CA PRO A 259 7.43 -5.32 -5.97
C PRO A 259 8.32 -4.22 -5.34
N PRO A 260 7.78 -3.01 -5.08
CA PRO A 260 8.53 -1.98 -4.39
C PRO A 260 8.79 -2.33 -2.93
N ALA A 261 9.97 -1.95 -2.43
CA ALA A 261 10.33 -2.06 -1.02
C ALA A 261 9.43 -1.20 -0.11
N TYR A 262 9.35 -1.50 1.18
CA TYR A 262 8.46 -0.78 2.10
C TYR A 262 8.77 0.72 2.22
N ASP A 263 10.04 1.12 2.18
CA ASP A 263 10.42 2.55 2.12
C ASP A 263 9.96 3.21 0.82
N GLU A 264 10.14 2.54 -0.32
CA GLU A 264 9.66 3.04 -1.62
C GLU A 264 8.14 3.20 -1.61
N ARG A 265 7.41 2.27 -0.99
CA ARG A 265 5.96 2.36 -0.84
C ARG A 265 5.54 3.60 -0.06
N ARG A 266 6.26 3.97 1.01
CA ARG A 266 6.02 5.22 1.76
C ARG A 266 6.29 6.43 0.88
N LYS A 267 7.47 6.51 0.26
CA LYS A 267 7.89 7.60 -0.64
C LYS A 267 6.89 7.77 -1.80
N ARG A 268 6.42 6.67 -2.40
CA ARG A 268 5.43 6.67 -3.48
C ARG A 268 4.09 7.28 -3.06
N ARG A 269 3.62 7.02 -1.83
CA ARG A 269 2.37 7.61 -1.34
C ARG A 269 2.48 9.12 -1.08
N GLU A 270 3.61 9.57 -0.52
CA GLU A 270 3.88 11.00 -0.32
C GLU A 270 3.92 11.71 -1.66
N LYS A 271 4.75 11.20 -2.57
CA LYS A 271 4.90 11.74 -3.91
C LYS A 271 3.59 11.75 -4.69
N LEU A 272 2.79 10.69 -4.58
CA LEU A 272 1.48 10.63 -5.21
C LEU A 272 0.55 11.74 -4.69
N LYS A 273 0.52 11.96 -3.37
CA LYS A 273 -0.25 13.05 -2.78
C LYS A 273 0.24 14.39 -3.34
N GLU A 274 1.54 14.65 -3.27
CA GLU A 274 2.14 15.91 -3.73
C GLU A 274 1.83 16.16 -5.21
N ASP A 275 2.07 15.18 -6.07
CA ASP A 275 1.87 15.30 -7.52
C ASP A 275 0.39 15.54 -7.86
N LEU A 276 -0.56 14.91 -7.14
CA LEU A 276 -1.99 15.10 -7.36
C LEU A 276 -2.50 16.44 -6.81
N VAL A 277 -2.09 16.82 -5.61
CA VAL A 277 -2.45 18.11 -5.00
C VAL A 277 -1.94 19.25 -5.89
N ARG A 278 -0.67 19.24 -6.27
CA ARG A 278 -0.09 20.26 -7.17
C ARG A 278 -0.86 20.40 -8.47
N LYS A 279 -1.29 19.28 -9.04
CA LYS A 279 -1.92 19.24 -10.35
C LYS A 279 -3.38 19.69 -10.33
N TYR A 280 -4.13 19.34 -9.29
CA TYR A 280 -5.59 19.47 -9.27
C TYR A 280 -6.11 20.45 -8.21
N TRP A 281 -5.36 20.67 -7.12
CA TRP A 281 -5.74 21.52 -5.98
C TRP A 281 -4.51 22.28 -5.44
N PRO A 282 -3.88 23.17 -6.23
CA PRO A 282 -2.70 23.92 -5.80
C PRO A 282 -2.95 24.76 -4.54
N GLU A 283 -4.20 25.12 -4.26
CA GLU A 283 -4.62 25.81 -3.03
C GLU A 283 -4.50 24.96 -1.76
N LEU A 284 -4.39 23.63 -1.90
CA LEU A 284 -4.19 22.69 -0.80
C LEU A 284 -2.72 22.35 -0.58
N GLU A 285 -1.78 22.93 -1.35
CA GLU A 285 -0.36 22.77 -1.08
C GLU A 285 0.01 23.38 0.28
N GLU A 286 0.77 22.64 1.07
CA GLU A 286 1.29 23.13 2.36
C GLU A 286 2.43 24.14 2.09
N PRO A 287 2.31 25.41 2.53
CA PRO A 287 3.37 26.40 2.35
C PRO A 287 4.67 25.96 3.05
N GLY A 288 5.80 26.03 2.35
CA GLY A 288 7.14 25.82 2.95
C GLY A 288 7.77 24.43 2.77
N LYS A 289 7.20 23.55 1.94
CA LYS A 289 7.83 22.27 1.55
C LYS A 289 8.70 22.32 0.29
N GLU A 290 8.66 23.41 -0.47
CA GLU A 290 9.60 23.61 -1.58
C GLU A 290 11.03 23.71 -1.03
N GLY A 291 11.79 22.61 -1.11
CA GLY A 291 13.16 22.54 -0.63
C GLY A 291 13.36 21.91 0.76
N ALA A 292 12.33 21.33 1.39
CA ALA A 292 12.54 20.46 2.55
C ALA A 292 13.30 19.20 2.08
N MET A 293 14.62 19.22 2.24
CA MET A 293 15.47 18.09 1.87
C MET A 293 15.03 16.86 2.66
N ASP A 294 14.71 15.78 1.96
CA ASP A 294 14.42 14.50 2.59
C ASP A 294 15.60 14.15 3.51
N SER A 295 15.40 14.17 4.83
CA SER A 295 16.49 13.93 5.78
C SER A 295 17.12 12.56 5.55
N ARG A 296 16.40 11.61 4.95
CA ARG A 296 16.94 10.31 4.53
C ARG A 296 18.07 10.42 3.49
N ASN A 297 18.20 11.51 2.76
CA ASN A 297 19.29 11.72 1.81
C ASN A 297 20.66 11.77 2.49
N VAL A 298 20.72 11.99 3.79
CA VAL A 298 21.96 11.95 4.57
C VAL A 298 22.34 10.53 5.01
N LEU A 299 21.53 9.51 4.72
CA LEU A 299 21.78 8.13 5.11
C LEU A 299 22.11 7.25 3.89
N THR A 300 23.36 6.85 3.77
CA THR A 300 23.81 5.87 2.78
C THR A 300 23.60 4.45 3.32
N ILE A 301 22.92 3.60 2.55
CA ILE A 301 22.62 2.21 2.94
C ILE A 301 23.05 1.27 1.81
N PRO A 302 23.99 0.34 2.06
CA PRO A 302 24.41 -0.68 1.10
C PRO A 302 23.23 -1.56 0.62
N PRO A 303 23.29 -2.11 -0.61
CA PRO A 303 22.18 -2.88 -1.18
C PRO A 303 21.75 -4.11 -0.36
N ASP A 304 22.70 -4.84 0.21
CA ASP A 304 22.46 -6.02 1.05
C ASP A 304 21.79 -5.65 2.39
N VAL A 305 22.21 -4.54 3.00
CA VAL A 305 21.58 -4.00 4.21
C VAL A 305 20.15 -3.56 3.90
N ARG A 306 19.93 -2.91 2.75
CA ARG A 306 18.60 -2.49 2.30
C ARG A 306 17.66 -3.67 2.05
N GLU A 307 18.16 -4.74 1.44
CA GLU A 307 17.40 -5.98 1.24
C GLU A 307 17.01 -6.62 2.58
N LYS A 308 17.96 -6.71 3.52
CA LYS A 308 17.71 -7.18 4.88
C LYS A 308 16.65 -6.35 5.58
N MET A 309 16.77 -5.02 5.56
CA MET A 309 15.80 -4.09 6.17
C MET A 309 14.40 -4.31 5.62
N ASN A 310 14.27 -4.42 4.29
CA ASN A 310 12.99 -4.68 3.65
C ASN A 310 12.39 -6.04 4.08
N GLY A 311 13.22 -7.09 4.19
CA GLY A 311 12.79 -8.40 4.70
C GLY A 311 12.35 -8.37 6.17
N ASP A 312 13.03 -7.59 6.99
CA ASP A 312 12.77 -7.44 8.43
C ASP A 312 11.70 -6.38 8.75
N HIS A 313 11.13 -5.72 7.74
CA HIS A 313 10.15 -4.64 7.88
C HIS A 313 10.69 -3.44 8.68
N LEU A 314 11.97 -3.12 8.48
CA LEU A 314 12.65 -1.97 9.06
C LEU A 314 12.75 -0.85 8.02
N LEU A 315 12.50 0.38 8.45
CA LEU A 315 12.45 1.54 7.57
C LEU A 315 13.71 2.39 7.68
N GLU A 316 14.06 3.05 6.60
CA GLU A 316 15.19 3.99 6.52
C GLU A 316 14.99 5.18 7.47
N GLU A 317 13.76 5.71 7.54
CA GLU A 317 13.44 6.84 8.42
C GLU A 317 13.55 6.46 9.90
N ASP A 318 13.27 5.21 10.26
CA ASP A 318 13.39 4.72 11.63
C ASP A 318 14.87 4.55 12.00
N ALA A 319 15.67 3.95 11.11
CA ALA A 319 17.11 3.82 11.32
C ALA A 319 17.79 5.19 11.47
N LEU A 320 17.44 6.16 10.62
CA LEU A 320 17.96 7.52 10.71
C LEU A 320 17.57 8.19 12.02
N ALA A 321 16.31 8.09 12.45
CA ALA A 321 15.85 8.67 13.71
C ALA A 321 16.63 8.12 14.92
N VAL A 322 16.94 6.82 14.92
CA VAL A 322 17.77 6.19 15.96
C VAL A 322 19.20 6.76 15.92
N ILE A 323 19.81 6.88 14.74
CA ILE A 323 21.15 7.46 14.58
C ILE A 323 21.19 8.89 15.12
N GLU A 324 20.25 9.74 14.71
CA GLU A 324 20.17 11.13 15.14
C GLU A 324 19.98 11.25 16.67
N GLN A 325 19.17 10.37 17.27
CA GLN A 325 19.01 10.31 18.72
C GLN A 325 20.30 9.89 19.43
N CYS A 326 21.04 8.92 18.89
CA CYS A 326 22.33 8.47 19.42
C CYS A 326 23.38 9.59 19.35
N GLU A 327 23.40 10.35 18.24
CA GLU A 327 24.29 11.50 18.08
C GLU A 327 23.93 12.65 19.02
N ALA A 328 22.65 13.00 19.14
CA ALA A 328 22.20 14.09 20.00
C ALA A 328 22.38 13.80 21.50
N SER A 329 22.19 12.55 21.92
CA SER A 329 22.33 12.15 23.33
C SER A 329 23.73 11.72 23.73
N GLY A 330 24.61 11.46 22.76
CA GLY A 330 25.93 10.84 22.98
C GLY A 330 25.86 9.36 23.41
N ARG A 331 24.67 8.74 23.43
CA ARG A 331 24.49 7.34 23.86
C ARG A 331 24.79 6.38 22.71
N ARG A 332 26.08 6.20 22.44
CA ARG A 332 26.59 5.26 21.45
C ARG A 332 27.90 4.63 21.91
N VAL A 333 28.20 3.45 21.40
CA VAL A 333 29.49 2.77 21.63
C VAL A 333 30.29 2.82 20.34
N LEU A 334 31.47 3.43 20.38
CA LEU A 334 32.41 3.42 19.26
C LEU A 334 33.25 2.14 19.33
N ASP A 335 33.25 1.37 18.25
CA ASP A 335 34.21 0.29 18.04
C ASP A 335 35.50 0.87 17.42
N PRO A 336 36.63 0.91 18.15
CA PRO A 336 37.88 1.47 17.63
C PRO A 336 38.52 0.64 16.52
N ALA A 337 38.15 -0.63 16.34
CA ALA A 337 38.71 -1.49 15.29
C ALA A 337 38.12 -1.19 13.91
N THR A 338 36.82 -0.90 13.86
CA THR A 338 36.07 -0.63 12.63
C THR A 338 35.81 0.86 12.41
N GLY A 339 35.81 1.66 13.47
CA GLY A 339 35.36 3.05 13.47
C GLY A 339 33.84 3.19 13.46
N HIS A 340 33.09 2.11 13.67
CA HIS A 340 31.63 2.11 13.67
C HIS A 340 31.07 2.48 15.04
N CYS A 341 29.94 3.17 15.05
CA CYS A 341 29.12 3.45 16.21
C CYS A 341 27.97 2.43 16.28
N LEU A 342 27.76 1.87 17.46
CA LEU A 342 26.58 1.08 17.81
C LEU A 342 25.67 1.89 18.73
N GLY A 343 24.39 1.95 18.38
CA GLY A 343 23.38 2.66 19.15
C GLY A 343 22.01 2.00 19.04
N TYR A 344 21.08 2.44 19.88
CA TYR A 344 19.71 1.95 19.87
C TYR A 344 18.70 3.04 20.20
N GLY A 345 17.45 2.82 19.80
CA GLY A 345 16.34 3.70 20.09
C GLY A 345 15.01 2.96 20.06
N GLU A 346 14.02 3.49 20.78
CA GLU A 346 12.65 2.96 20.75
C GLU A 346 11.92 3.53 19.53
N ILE A 347 11.39 2.63 18.71
CA ILE A 347 10.59 2.91 17.53
C ILE A 347 9.24 2.25 17.74
N GLY A 348 8.26 3.05 18.17
CA GLY A 348 6.97 2.53 18.62
C GLY A 348 7.13 1.69 19.89
N TYR A 349 6.89 0.39 19.77
CA TYR A 349 7.07 -0.59 20.84
C TYR A 349 8.35 -1.43 20.65
N MET A 350 9.00 -1.40 19.47
CA MET A 350 10.27 -2.10 19.24
C MET A 350 11.47 -1.24 19.67
N THR A 351 12.55 -1.90 20.09
CA THR A 351 13.86 -1.26 20.16
C THR A 351 14.66 -1.66 18.94
N GLN A 352 15.09 -0.67 18.16
CA GLN A 352 15.92 -0.84 16.98
C GLN A 352 17.36 -0.48 17.30
N TRP A 353 18.28 -1.34 16.87
CA TRP A 353 19.72 -1.14 16.92
C TRP A 353 20.24 -0.74 15.55
N VAL A 354 21.24 0.13 15.55
CA VAL A 354 21.93 0.61 14.36
C VAL A 354 23.43 0.50 14.55
N GLU A 355 24.11 0.04 13.52
CA GLU A 355 25.56 0.10 13.36
C GLU A 355 25.86 1.03 12.20
N TYR A 356 26.54 2.15 12.46
CA TYR A 356 26.73 3.22 11.48
C TYR A 356 28.08 3.91 11.65
N ALA A 357 28.53 4.63 10.62
CA ALA A 357 29.65 5.57 10.75
C ALA A 357 29.26 6.95 10.23
N LEU A 358 29.95 7.98 10.73
CA LEU A 358 29.86 9.34 10.23
C LEU A 358 30.54 9.45 8.86
N SER A 359 29.94 10.20 7.94
CA SER A 359 30.53 10.56 6.65
C SER A 359 30.41 12.08 6.42
N PRO A 360 31.18 12.66 5.49
CA PRO A 360 31.03 14.09 5.15
C PRO A 360 29.62 14.46 4.65
N GLU A 361 28.89 13.50 4.11
CA GLU A 361 27.54 13.66 3.55
C GLU A 361 26.43 13.25 4.54
N GLY A 362 26.78 12.79 5.74
CA GLY A 362 25.86 12.36 6.79
C GLY A 362 26.32 11.08 7.48
N TYR A 363 25.66 9.96 7.18
CA TYR A 363 25.85 8.67 7.83
C TYR A 363 25.92 7.53 6.81
N VAL A 364 26.64 6.47 7.15
CA VAL A 364 26.63 5.19 6.44
C VAL A 364 26.12 4.11 7.39
N LEU A 365 25.03 3.43 7.03
CA LEU A 365 24.48 2.32 7.81
C LEU A 365 25.12 1.00 7.38
N PHE A 366 25.72 0.30 8.33
CA PHE A 366 26.34 -1.02 8.10
C PHE A 366 25.44 -2.17 8.52
N ASN A 367 24.59 -1.97 9.54
CA ASN A 367 23.65 -2.99 9.99
C ASN A 367 22.51 -2.37 10.81
N THR A 368 21.35 -3.04 10.82
CA THR A 368 20.25 -2.72 11.73
C THR A 368 19.40 -3.95 12.00
N TYR A 369 18.87 -4.05 13.22
CA TYR A 369 17.93 -5.07 13.64
C TYR A 369 17.03 -4.54 14.75
N ALA A 370 15.91 -5.19 15.01
CA ALA A 370 15.00 -4.78 16.06
C ALA A 370 14.57 -5.95 16.95
N HIS A 371 14.32 -5.67 18.23
CA HIS A 371 13.81 -6.62 19.21
C HIS A 371 12.73 -6.01 20.09
N ARG A 372 12.06 -6.86 20.88
CA ARG A 372 10.87 -6.52 21.67
C ARG A 372 11.18 -6.12 23.13
N MET A 373 12.45 -6.15 23.51
CA MET A 373 12.87 -5.77 24.87
C MET A 373 13.00 -4.27 24.97
N LYS A 374 12.38 -3.67 26.00
CA LYS A 374 12.61 -2.28 26.38
C LYS A 374 13.90 -2.19 27.20
N ILE A 375 14.74 -1.20 26.91
CA ILE A 375 15.96 -0.97 27.68
C ILE A 375 15.68 0.20 28.61
N GLU A 376 15.56 -0.09 29.90
CA GLU A 376 15.43 0.95 30.92
C GLU A 376 16.75 1.71 31.05
N LEU A 377 16.65 3.03 30.97
CA LEU A 377 17.77 3.94 31.18
C LEU A 377 17.81 4.29 32.67
N GLU A 378 19.01 4.29 33.24
CA GLU A 378 19.27 4.62 34.65
C GLU A 378 18.76 6.01 35.06
#